data_AF-A0A256G7R0-F1
#
_entry.id   AF-A0A256G7R0-F1
#
_cell.length_a   1.000
_cell.length_b   1.000
_cell.length_c   1.000
_cell.angle_alpha   90.00
_cell.angle_beta   90.00
_cell.angle_gamma   90.00
#
_symmetry.space_group_name_H-M   'P 1'
#
loop_
_entity.id
_entity.type
_entity.pdbx_description
1 polymer ?
#
loop_
_entity_poly.entity_id
_entity_poly.type
_entity_poly.pdbx_seq_one_letter_code
_entity_poly.pdbx_strand_id
1 'polypeptide(L)'
;MYSYEDRLRAVGLFIKLGKRAKATIRQLDYPSKNALKGWYLEYEHHLDLRLGFAPPAAKFTQAQKEVAVEHYRTHGRCVSATMRVLGYRGRATLTAWVREVFPETSKAVTGRTGRPRYPETLKKAGVVGLYNRQESAQAWLKSSAYADRHCITGKTSYLVRRLPQS
;
A
#
# COMPACT_ATOMS: atom_id res chain seq x y z
N MET A 1 11.17 22.77 19.00
CA MET A 1 9.72 22.64 18.76
C MET A 1 9.02 23.49 19.81
N TYR A 2 8.19 24.45 19.44
CA TYR A 2 7.57 25.39 20.40
C TYR A 2 6.39 24.74 21.12
N SER A 3 6.27 24.96 22.43
CA SER A 3 5.13 24.48 23.22
C SER A 3 3.84 25.19 22.78
N TYR A 4 2.69 24.61 23.08
CA TYR A 4 1.39 25.22 22.79
C TYR A 4 1.23 26.57 23.50
N GLU A 5 1.65 26.65 24.76
CA GLU A 5 1.63 27.88 25.55
C GLU A 5 2.50 28.98 24.93
N ASP A 6 3.69 28.64 24.43
CA ASP A 6 4.58 29.61 23.78
C ASP A 6 3.97 30.15 22.48
N ARG A 7 3.25 29.30 21.72
CA ARG A 7 2.53 29.71 20.50
C ARG A 7 1.39 30.67 20.82
N LEU A 8 0.58 30.35 21.84
CA LEU A 8 -0.50 31.21 22.31
C LEU A 8 0.03 32.56 22.80
N ARG A 9 1.13 32.55 23.59
CA ARG A 9 1.78 33.77 24.09
C ARG A 9 2.25 34.65 22.93
N ALA A 10 2.86 34.05 21.91
CA ALA A 10 3.32 34.74 20.72
C ALA A 10 2.17 35.34 19.89
N VAL A 11 1.09 34.59 19.66
CA VAL A 11 -0.10 35.08 18.94
C VAL A 11 -0.80 36.20 19.71
N GLY A 12 -0.97 36.06 21.02
CA GLY A 12 -1.56 37.10 21.87
C GLY A 12 -0.74 38.40 21.83
N LEU A 13 0.58 38.31 21.88
CA LEU A 13 1.46 39.48 21.77
C LEU A 13 1.41 40.10 20.36
N PHE A 14 1.31 39.28 19.32
CA PHE A 14 1.17 39.74 17.94
C PHE A 14 -0.12 40.53 17.70
N ILE A 15 -1.23 40.10 18.31
CA ILE A 15 -2.51 40.82 18.26
C ILE A 15 -2.40 42.14 19.03
N LYS A 16 -1.85 42.12 20.25
CA LYS A 16 -1.65 43.33 21.08
C LYS A 16 -0.80 44.40 20.38
N LEU A 17 0.21 43.99 19.62
CA LEU A 17 1.11 44.88 18.88
C LEU A 17 0.56 45.31 17.50
N GLY A 18 -0.69 44.99 17.18
CA GLY A 18 -1.32 45.37 15.90
C GLY A 18 -0.72 44.64 14.69
N LYS A 19 -0.46 43.34 14.82
CA LYS A 19 0.09 42.47 13.76
C LYS A 19 1.51 42.84 13.31
N ARG A 20 2.30 43.47 14.18
CA ARG A 20 3.71 43.85 13.92
C ARG A 20 4.69 42.73 14.25
N ALA A 21 4.92 41.82 13.30
CA ALA A 21 5.76 40.63 13.51
C ALA A 21 7.18 40.94 14.02
N LYS A 22 7.86 41.96 13.48
CA LYS A 22 9.22 42.32 13.94
C LYS A 22 9.25 42.77 15.40
N ALA A 23 8.21 43.45 15.88
CA ALA A 23 8.13 43.89 17.26
C ALA A 23 7.92 42.70 18.21
N THR A 24 7.04 41.76 17.83
CA THR A 24 6.83 40.50 18.57
C THR A 24 8.12 39.69 18.70
N ILE A 25 8.87 39.55 17.58
CA ILE A 25 10.14 38.79 17.57
C ILE A 25 11.21 39.46 18.43
N ARG A 26 11.30 40.79 18.42
CA ARG A 26 12.25 41.53 19.28
C ARG A 26 11.94 41.36 20.77
N GLN A 27 10.68 41.18 21.15
CA GLN A 27 10.27 41.03 22.55
C GLN A 27 10.39 39.60 23.07
N LEU A 28 10.08 38.61 22.23
CA LEU A 28 10.08 37.19 22.63
C LEU A 28 11.37 36.46 22.27
N ASP A 29 12.17 36.97 21.32
CA ASP A 29 13.39 36.34 20.76
C ASP A 29 13.16 35.00 20.01
N TYR A 30 11.93 34.51 20.05
CA TYR A 30 11.32 33.50 19.19
C TYR A 30 9.93 34.02 18.81
N PRO A 31 9.17 33.50 17.84
CA PRO A 31 9.42 32.50 16.78
C PRO A 31 9.88 33.14 15.45
N SER A 32 10.05 32.34 14.40
CA SER A 32 10.30 32.89 13.04
C SER A 32 9.08 33.66 12.51
N LYS A 33 9.31 34.65 11.62
CA LYS A 33 8.23 35.43 10.99
C LYS A 33 7.17 34.56 10.32
N ASN A 34 7.57 33.44 9.73
CA ASN A 34 6.67 32.52 9.03
C ASN A 34 5.86 31.67 10.01
N ALA A 35 6.47 31.22 11.10
CA ALA A 35 5.77 30.50 12.17
C ALA A 35 4.68 31.38 12.80
N LEU A 36 5.00 32.64 13.12
CA LEU A 36 4.03 33.57 13.71
C LEU A 36 2.82 33.82 12.79
N LYS A 37 3.06 33.96 11.48
CA LYS A 37 1.98 34.09 10.50
C LYS A 37 1.12 32.84 10.40
N GLY A 38 1.73 31.65 10.38
CA GLY A 38 1.00 30.38 10.35
C GLY A 38 0.11 30.22 11.58
N TRP A 39 0.66 30.49 12.77
CA TRP A 39 -0.08 30.44 14.04
C TRP A 39 -1.23 31.45 14.08
N TYR A 40 -1.02 32.67 13.59
CA TYR A 40 -2.08 33.67 13.51
C TYR A 40 -3.22 33.26 12.56
N LEU A 41 -2.89 32.69 11.39
CA LEU A 41 -3.89 32.18 10.45
C LEU A 41 -4.70 31.01 11.03
N GLU A 42 -4.02 30.08 11.72
CA GLU A 42 -4.70 28.98 12.43
C GLU A 42 -5.65 29.51 13.51
N TYR A 43 -5.20 30.49 14.29
CA TYR A 43 -6.00 31.14 15.31
C TYR A 43 -7.21 31.87 14.73
N GLU A 44 -7.07 32.51 13.56
CA GLU A 44 -8.17 33.21 12.89
C GLU A 44 -9.23 32.23 12.33
N HIS A 45 -8.81 31.06 11.84
CA HIS A 45 -9.72 30.05 11.29
C HIS A 45 -10.45 29.20 12.33
N HIS A 46 -9.81 28.88 13.46
CA HIS A 46 -10.33 27.92 14.43
C HIS A 46 -10.61 28.52 15.80
N LEU A 47 -10.28 29.79 16.03
CA LEU A 47 -10.20 30.43 17.36
C LEU A 47 -9.25 29.70 18.33
N ASP A 48 -8.45 28.77 17.80
CA ASP A 48 -7.53 27.93 18.57
C ASP A 48 -6.34 27.46 17.71
N LEU A 49 -5.21 27.21 18.37
CA LEU A 49 -3.98 26.73 17.74
C LEU A 49 -3.96 25.21 17.77
N ARG A 50 -3.67 24.56 16.64
CA ARG A 50 -3.63 23.10 16.61
C ARG A 50 -2.45 22.58 17.45
N LEU A 51 -2.75 21.67 18.38
CA LEU A 51 -1.77 21.00 19.26
C LEU A 51 -0.71 20.17 18.49
N GLY A 52 -0.92 19.91 17.19
CA GLY A 52 0.02 19.14 16.38
C GLY A 52 -0.24 19.21 14.88
N PHE A 53 0.70 18.62 14.12
CA PHE A 53 0.57 18.43 12.68
C PHE A 53 -0.69 17.61 12.40
N ALA A 54 -1.70 18.23 11.78
CA ALA A 54 -2.84 17.48 11.31
C ALA A 54 -2.35 16.47 10.24
N PRO A 55 -2.71 15.19 10.34
CA PRO A 55 -2.40 14.23 9.29
C PRO A 55 -2.90 14.77 7.94
N PRO A 56 -2.16 14.56 6.85
CA PRO A 56 -2.65 14.87 5.52
C PRO A 56 -4.02 14.23 5.32
N ALA A 57 -4.93 14.96 4.65
CA ALA A 57 -6.24 14.43 4.33
C ALA A 57 -6.11 13.03 3.71
N ALA A 58 -6.89 12.08 4.22
CA ALA A 58 -6.83 10.70 3.76
C ALA A 58 -7.06 10.65 2.25
N LYS A 59 -6.11 10.06 1.51
CA LYS A 59 -6.16 9.97 0.03
C LYS A 59 -7.35 9.15 -0.49
N PHE A 60 -8.02 8.42 0.40
CA PHE A 60 -9.10 7.51 0.07
C PHE A 60 -10.22 7.68 1.09
N THR A 61 -11.45 7.64 0.61
CA THR A 61 -12.64 7.71 1.46
C THR A 61 -12.88 6.38 2.17
N GLN A 62 -13.58 6.42 3.30
CA GLN A 62 -13.93 5.21 4.05
C GLN A 62 -14.78 4.23 3.21
N ALA A 63 -15.71 4.75 2.41
CA ALA A 63 -16.49 3.94 1.46
C ALA A 63 -15.61 3.19 0.44
N GLN A 64 -14.54 3.82 -0.07
CA GLN A 64 -13.60 3.16 -0.98
C GLN A 64 -12.86 1.99 -0.30
N LYS A 65 -12.51 2.15 0.98
CA LYS A 65 -11.89 1.10 1.78
C LYS A 65 -12.83 -0.10 1.91
N GLU A 66 -14.09 0.13 2.26
CA GLU A 66 -15.10 -0.92 2.46
C GLU A 66 -15.36 -1.72 1.18
N VAL A 67 -15.56 -1.04 0.05
CA VAL A 67 -15.75 -1.70 -1.26
C VAL A 67 -14.54 -2.57 -1.61
N ALA A 68 -13.33 -2.09 -1.36
CA ALA A 68 -12.11 -2.83 -1.67
C ALA A 68 -11.91 -4.07 -0.80
N VAL A 69 -12.23 -3.96 0.50
CA VAL A 69 -12.17 -5.07 1.45
C VAL A 69 -13.24 -6.12 1.15
N GLU A 70 -14.45 -5.71 0.78
CA GLU A 70 -15.53 -6.64 0.45
C GLU A 70 -15.25 -7.41 -0.85
N HIS A 71 -14.76 -6.71 -1.88
CA HIS A 71 -14.31 -7.37 -3.10
C HIS A 71 -13.18 -8.37 -2.81
N TYR A 72 -12.23 -8.02 -1.93
CA TYR A 72 -11.16 -8.93 -1.52
C TYR A 72 -11.68 -10.19 -0.84
N ARG A 73 -12.70 -10.07 0.03
CA ARG A 73 -13.32 -11.20 0.72
C ARG A 73 -14.03 -12.15 -0.26
N THR A 74 -14.79 -11.60 -1.20
CA THR A 74 -15.64 -12.35 -2.13
C THR A 74 -14.86 -13.00 -3.28
N HIS A 75 -13.77 -12.38 -3.76
CA HIS A 75 -13.06 -12.80 -4.99
C HIS A 75 -11.74 -13.54 -4.72
N GLY A 76 -11.68 -14.35 -3.64
CA GLY A 76 -10.56 -15.27 -3.41
C GLY A 76 -9.30 -14.64 -2.80
N ARG A 77 -9.43 -13.52 -2.06
CA ARG A 77 -8.36 -12.95 -1.22
C ARG A 77 -7.06 -12.59 -1.97
N CYS A 78 -7.17 -12.16 -3.22
CA CYS A 78 -6.04 -11.72 -4.04
C CYS A 78 -6.00 -10.19 -4.21
N VAL A 79 -5.02 -9.54 -3.56
CA VAL A 79 -4.83 -8.06 -3.62
C VAL A 79 -4.65 -7.57 -5.06
N SER A 80 -3.89 -8.31 -5.89
CA SER A 80 -3.66 -7.92 -7.28
C SER A 80 -4.90 -8.04 -8.16
N ALA A 81 -5.80 -8.99 -7.88
CA ALA A 81 -7.06 -9.11 -8.61
C ALA A 81 -7.98 -7.94 -8.26
N THR A 82 -8.16 -7.66 -6.97
CA THR A 82 -8.95 -6.53 -6.48
C THR A 82 -8.46 -5.18 -7.03
N MET A 83 -7.14 -4.98 -7.11
CA MET A 83 -6.57 -3.76 -7.70
C MET A 83 -6.92 -3.58 -9.18
N ARG A 84 -6.93 -4.66 -9.97
CA ARG A 84 -7.25 -4.58 -11.41
C ARG A 84 -8.72 -4.24 -11.63
N VAL A 85 -9.61 -4.85 -10.84
CA VAL A 85 -11.05 -4.62 -10.96
C VAL A 85 -11.42 -3.20 -10.53
N LEU A 86 -10.84 -2.71 -9.44
CA LEU A 86 -11.20 -1.41 -8.86
C LEU A 86 -10.33 -0.24 -9.35
N GLY A 87 -9.32 -0.51 -10.18
CA GLY A 87 -8.45 0.53 -10.76
C GLY A 87 -7.53 1.26 -9.77
N TYR A 88 -7.31 0.73 -8.57
CA TYR A 88 -6.55 1.42 -7.53
C TYR A 88 -5.04 1.48 -7.79
N ARG A 89 -4.47 2.68 -7.69
CA ARG A 89 -3.03 2.94 -7.75
C ARG A 89 -2.41 2.89 -6.34
N GLY A 90 -2.31 1.70 -5.75
CA GLY A 90 -1.65 1.56 -4.44
C GLY A 90 -1.77 0.18 -3.78
N ARG A 91 -0.87 -0.75 -4.13
CA ARG A 91 -0.86 -2.10 -3.53
C ARG A 91 -0.64 -2.09 -2.03
N ALA A 92 0.26 -1.24 -1.54
CA ALA A 92 0.60 -1.14 -0.13
C ALA A 92 -0.60 -0.70 0.71
N THR A 93 -1.36 0.27 0.23
CA THR A 93 -2.56 0.80 0.90
C THR A 93 -3.63 -0.26 1.04
N LEU A 94 -3.97 -0.98 -0.04
CA LEU A 94 -4.95 -2.06 0.02
C LEU A 94 -4.47 -3.21 0.92
N THR A 95 -3.18 -3.52 0.90
CA THR A 95 -2.60 -4.55 1.78
C THR A 95 -2.68 -4.14 3.25
N ALA A 96 -2.46 -2.85 3.57
CA ALA A 96 -2.60 -2.33 4.93
C ALA A 96 -4.06 -2.49 5.43
N TRP A 97 -5.04 -2.10 4.62
CA TRP A 97 -6.46 -2.26 4.97
C TRP A 97 -6.86 -3.73 5.16
N VAL A 98 -6.40 -4.62 4.29
CA VAL A 98 -6.65 -6.07 4.43
C VAL A 98 -6.02 -6.61 5.72
N ARG A 99 -4.83 -6.13 6.11
CA ARG A 99 -4.20 -6.54 7.37
C ARG A 99 -4.92 -6.00 8.61
N GLU A 100 -5.44 -4.78 8.53
CA GLU A 100 -6.27 -4.20 9.60
C GLU A 100 -7.57 -4.98 9.80
N VAL A 101 -8.25 -5.38 8.73
CA VAL A 101 -9.53 -6.10 8.80
C VAL A 101 -9.34 -7.61 9.02
N PHE A 102 -8.29 -8.19 8.46
CA PHE A 102 -8.00 -9.62 8.52
C PHE A 102 -6.57 -9.86 9.04
N PRO A 103 -6.33 -9.77 10.36
CA PRO A 103 -5.00 -9.96 10.94
C PRO A 103 -4.43 -11.36 10.64
N GLU A 104 -5.30 -12.36 10.42
CA GLU A 104 -4.91 -13.73 10.06
C GLU A 104 -4.19 -13.83 8.71
N THR A 105 -4.49 -12.92 7.77
CA THR A 105 -3.81 -12.89 6.46
C THR A 105 -2.38 -12.39 6.54
N SER A 106 -2.04 -11.67 7.63
CA SER A 106 -0.68 -11.18 7.88
C SER A 106 0.29 -12.31 8.23
N LYS A 107 -0.21 -13.37 8.89
CA LYS A 107 0.60 -14.53 9.32
C LYS A 107 1.03 -15.44 8.17
N ALA A 108 0.33 -15.40 7.03
CA ALA A 108 0.56 -16.32 5.92
C ALA A 108 1.74 -15.93 5.00
N VAL A 109 2.30 -14.72 5.11
CA VAL A 109 3.26 -14.18 4.13
C VAL A 109 4.73 -14.36 4.54
N THR A 110 5.03 -14.81 5.76
CA THR A 110 6.42 -15.04 6.21
C THR A 110 7.02 -16.39 5.77
N GLY A 111 6.28 -17.19 5.01
CA GLY A 111 6.87 -18.31 4.28
C GLY A 111 7.30 -17.86 2.90
N ARG A 112 8.59 -17.57 2.67
CA ARG A 112 9.16 -17.90 1.36
C ARG A 112 9.04 -19.41 1.24
N THR A 113 7.92 -19.91 0.75
CA THR A 113 7.83 -21.30 0.31
C THR A 113 8.84 -21.41 -0.82
N GLY A 114 10.06 -21.87 -0.50
CA GLY A 114 10.98 -22.35 -1.51
C GLY A 114 10.21 -23.31 -2.40
N ARG A 115 10.52 -23.29 -3.71
CA ARG A 115 9.90 -24.21 -4.68
C ARG A 115 9.73 -25.59 -4.04
N PRO A 116 8.55 -26.23 -4.13
CA PRO A 116 8.36 -27.58 -3.63
C PRO A 116 9.51 -28.45 -4.15
N ARG A 117 10.27 -29.06 -3.24
CA ARG A 117 11.36 -29.97 -3.63
C ARG A 117 10.69 -31.27 -4.05
N TYR A 118 10.25 -31.35 -5.30
CA TYR A 118 9.60 -32.54 -5.84
C TYR A 118 10.56 -33.73 -5.72
N PRO A 119 10.07 -34.92 -5.30
CA PRO A 119 10.89 -36.10 -5.25
C PRO A 119 11.42 -36.43 -6.65
N GLU A 120 12.67 -36.90 -6.71
CA GLU A 120 13.41 -37.11 -7.96
C GLU A 120 12.66 -38.04 -8.92
N THR A 121 11.90 -38.99 -8.37
CA THR A 121 11.02 -39.92 -9.10
C THR A 121 9.94 -39.19 -9.89
N LEU A 122 9.30 -38.19 -9.30
CA LEU A 122 8.27 -37.36 -9.95
C LEU A 122 8.87 -36.50 -11.05
N LYS A 123 10.08 -35.97 -10.86
CA LYS A 123 10.79 -35.23 -11.92
C LYS A 123 11.14 -36.14 -13.10
N LYS A 124 11.66 -37.34 -12.82
CA LYS A 124 12.01 -38.32 -13.86
C LYS A 124 10.77 -38.80 -14.62
N ALA A 125 9.68 -39.11 -13.91
CA ALA A 125 8.41 -39.48 -14.53
C ALA A 125 7.83 -38.34 -15.38
N GLY A 126 7.96 -37.09 -14.93
CA GLY A 126 7.59 -35.91 -15.71
C GLY A 126 8.41 -35.78 -16.99
N VAL A 127 9.73 -35.95 -16.93
CA VAL A 127 10.60 -35.89 -18.13
C VAL A 127 10.27 -37.03 -19.11
N VAL A 128 10.09 -38.26 -18.63
CA VAL A 128 9.72 -39.42 -19.47
C VAL A 128 8.34 -39.22 -20.11
N GLY A 129 7.35 -38.73 -19.35
CA GLY A 129 6.02 -38.41 -19.87
C GLY A 129 6.05 -37.28 -20.90
N LEU A 130 6.92 -36.28 -20.74
CA LEU A 130 7.11 -35.22 -21.74
C LEU A 130 7.78 -35.71 -23.02
N TYR A 131 8.70 -36.68 -22.91
CA TYR A 131 9.44 -37.22 -24.06
C TYR A 131 8.60 -38.19 -24.90
N ASN A 132 7.68 -38.91 -24.25
CA ASN A 132 6.85 -39.94 -24.88
C ASN A 132 5.42 -39.48 -25.24
N ARG A 133 5.12 -38.18 -25.23
CA ARG A 133 3.76 -37.68 -25.48
C ARG A 133 3.51 -37.34 -26.96
N GLN A 134 2.29 -37.63 -27.42
CA GLN A 134 1.72 -37.13 -28.68
C GLN A 134 0.95 -35.80 -28.51
N GLU A 135 0.54 -35.45 -27.29
CA GLU A 135 -0.23 -34.25 -26.99
C GLU A 135 0.64 -33.09 -26.48
N SER A 136 0.07 -31.90 -26.31
CA SER A 136 0.80 -30.72 -25.82
C SER A 136 1.15 -30.79 -24.32
N ALA A 137 2.18 -30.05 -23.90
CA ALA A 137 2.66 -30.02 -22.50
C ALA A 137 1.56 -29.62 -21.52
N GLN A 138 0.66 -28.76 -21.97
CA GLN A 138 -0.42 -28.20 -21.18
C GLN A 138 -1.55 -29.20 -20.97
N ALA A 139 -1.83 -30.09 -21.94
CA ALA A 139 -2.84 -31.13 -21.80
C ALA A 139 -2.40 -32.19 -20.78
N TRP A 140 -1.14 -32.63 -20.88
CA TRP A 140 -0.56 -33.61 -19.96
C TRP A 140 -0.43 -33.10 -18.52
N LEU A 141 -0.09 -31.81 -18.34
CA LEU A 141 -0.01 -31.21 -17.00
C LEU A 141 -1.39 -31.05 -16.33
N LYS A 142 -2.47 -30.98 -17.11
CA LYS A 142 -3.84 -30.93 -16.58
C LYS A 142 -4.39 -32.32 -16.22
N SER A 143 -3.96 -33.38 -16.92
CA SER A 143 -4.37 -34.75 -16.64
C SER A 143 -3.50 -35.45 -15.59
N SER A 144 -2.27 -35.00 -15.38
CA SER A 144 -1.40 -35.51 -14.32
C SER A 144 -1.67 -34.81 -12.98
N ALA A 145 -1.52 -35.54 -11.88
CA ALA A 145 -1.71 -35.07 -10.50
C ALA A 145 -0.74 -33.94 -10.05
N TYR A 146 -0.01 -33.32 -10.98
CA TYR A 146 0.93 -32.23 -10.76
C TYR A 146 0.24 -30.85 -10.65
N ALA A 147 -1.04 -30.76 -11.03
CA ALA A 147 -1.79 -29.50 -11.06
C ALA A 147 -2.32 -29.02 -9.70
N ASP A 148 -2.24 -29.86 -8.66
CA ASP A 148 -2.95 -29.56 -7.42
C ASP A 148 -2.12 -28.70 -6.45
N ARG A 149 -2.58 -27.46 -6.29
CA ARG A 149 -1.90 -26.29 -5.68
C ARG A 149 -0.96 -25.57 -6.64
N HIS A 150 -1.48 -24.66 -7.45
CA HIS A 150 -1.08 -23.25 -7.41
C HIS A 150 -1.98 -22.43 -8.36
N CYS A 151 -2.50 -21.33 -7.86
CA CYS A 151 -3.06 -20.24 -8.65
C CYS A 151 -2.00 -19.76 -9.65
N ILE A 152 -2.14 -20.16 -10.92
CA ILE A 152 -1.26 -19.73 -12.00
C ILE A 152 -1.61 -18.26 -12.31
N THR A 153 -1.04 -17.35 -11.54
CA THR A 153 -0.96 -15.95 -11.93
C THR A 153 0.50 -15.51 -11.87
N GLY A 154 1.11 -15.45 -13.06
CA GLY A 154 2.27 -14.60 -13.31
C GLY A 154 3.49 -15.31 -13.88
N LYS A 155 3.79 -14.98 -15.14
CA LYS A 155 5.09 -15.14 -15.85
C LYS A 155 5.41 -16.53 -16.43
N THR A 156 4.74 -16.86 -17.52
CA THR A 156 5.35 -17.59 -18.65
C THR A 156 5.06 -16.81 -19.93
N SER A 157 5.55 -15.58 -19.98
CA SER A 157 5.51 -14.72 -21.17
C SER A 157 6.92 -14.38 -21.61
N TYR A 158 7.81 -15.36 -21.67
CA TYR A 158 9.06 -15.22 -22.40
C TYR A 158 9.38 -16.58 -23.02
N LEU A 159 9.77 -16.54 -24.30
CA LEU A 159 10.12 -17.65 -25.20
C LEU A 159 8.95 -18.30 -25.95
N VAL A 160 8.33 -17.54 -26.87
CA VAL A 160 8.21 -17.98 -28.27
C VAL A 160 8.25 -16.74 -29.17
N ARG A 161 9.45 -16.38 -29.67
CA ARG A 161 9.59 -15.51 -30.85
C ARG A 161 10.45 -16.25 -31.87
N ARG A 162 9.86 -16.46 -33.05
CA ARG A 162 10.42 -16.86 -34.35
C ARG A 162 11.02 -18.27 -34.47
N LEU A 163 10.35 -19.08 -35.30
CA LEU A 163 11.03 -19.84 -36.36
C LEU A 163 10.37 -19.46 -37.69
N PRO A 164 11.14 -19.12 -38.75
CA PRO A 164 10.63 -19.00 -40.10
C PRO A 164 10.40 -20.39 -40.72
N GLN A 165 9.40 -20.44 -41.60
CA GLN A 165 9.07 -21.58 -42.43
C GLN A 165 10.06 -21.69 -43.59
N SER A 166 10.53 -22.91 -43.85
CA SER A 166 10.91 -23.41 -45.17
C SER A 166 10.90 -24.93 -45.14
#